data_AF-A0A9Q6A9H8-F1
#
_entry.id   AF-A0A9Q6A9H8-F1
#
_cell.length_a   1.000
_cell.length_b   1.000
_cell.length_c   1.000
_cell.angle_alpha   90.00
_cell.angle_beta   90.00
_cell.angle_gamma   90.00
#
_symmetry.space_group_name_H-M   'P 1'
#
loop_
_entity.id
_entity.type
_entity.pdbx_description
1 polymer ?
#
loop_
_entity_poly.entity_id
_entity_poly.type
_entity_poly.pdbx_seq_one_letter_code
_entity_poly.pdbx_strand_id
1 'polypeptide(L)'
;MRKIFYDFEVFKHDWMVVLIDYDTKKGKVIVNDSEELKKFYRMFKEDIWIGYNSRMYDQYILKGILLGMNPHFISTRIIKDNVKAFNVVREAYKIPLNNFDITTGFHSLKQLEGFMGSRIKESSVPFDIDRKLTEEEIREVIDYCIHDVKQTIEVFDNKKEEFESQLALIEAFNLKMSMFTKTKAQLSAFILGAEKQGNRGDEFNLVFPDTLKIEKYKHIVDWYKNPENLDYSKKLEVDVAGVPHIFAWGGLHGALPKYKDEGIILCCDVASLYPSIMIEYGYISRNVTNPLKYTEIRDTRLDLKRKKDPKQAPYKIVLNSTYGAMKDQYNPLYDPLMANNVCLAGQLLLLDLIEKIEPYCKLIQSNTDGLFMKVEKESDIDLIKDIAKEWETRTRLDLEWDVYEKIYQKDVNNYIIIDKDQKYKSKGSYVKKLNNLDYDLPIVNKAMIEYFTKAIPVEETINGCNELREFQKISKVSNKYMYALHGEDKLPEKVLRVFASKEEDAKGVFKVKTEDRIEKIGNTPPRCFINNDNIKNEKVPDYLDKEYYIEMAKKRINDYLGISNRKKKAKKEK
;
A
#
# COMPACT_ATOMS: atom_id res chain seq x y z
N MET A 1 -16.71 -13.09 20.23
CA MET A 1 -17.12 -13.48 18.87
C MET A 1 -16.03 -14.34 18.27
N ARG A 2 -16.41 -15.41 17.59
CA ARG A 2 -15.50 -16.26 16.82
C ARG A 2 -15.04 -15.52 15.57
N LYS A 3 -13.89 -15.94 15.03
CA LYS A 3 -13.39 -15.53 13.72
C LYS A 3 -13.51 -16.73 12.79
N ILE A 4 -14.42 -16.67 11.84
CA ILE A 4 -14.74 -17.75 10.90
C ILE A 4 -14.13 -17.38 9.57
N PHE A 5 -13.12 -18.13 9.15
CA PHE A 5 -12.48 -17.97 7.86
C PHE A 5 -13.25 -18.75 6.81
N TYR A 6 -13.44 -18.17 5.64
CA TYR A 6 -14.25 -18.80 4.60
C TYR A 6 -13.82 -18.42 3.19
N ASP A 7 -14.11 -19.33 2.27
CA ASP A 7 -13.85 -19.19 0.83
C ASP A 7 -14.84 -20.08 0.05
N PHE A 8 -15.26 -19.62 -1.13
CA PHE A 8 -16.23 -20.31 -1.99
C PHE A 8 -15.63 -20.68 -3.34
N GLU A 9 -15.87 -21.94 -3.74
CA GLU A 9 -15.65 -22.39 -5.11
C GLU A 9 -16.98 -22.59 -5.83
N VAL A 10 -17.10 -22.04 -7.03
CA VAL A 10 -18.37 -22.00 -7.80
C VAL A 10 -18.14 -22.47 -9.23
N PHE A 11 -18.79 -23.58 -9.59
CA PHE A 11 -18.86 -24.18 -10.91
C PHE A 11 -20.27 -24.02 -11.48
N LYS A 12 -20.49 -24.45 -12.73
CA LYS A 12 -21.81 -24.33 -13.37
C LYS A 12 -22.90 -25.12 -12.66
N HIS A 13 -22.57 -26.30 -12.17
CA HIS A 13 -23.52 -27.22 -11.55
C HIS A 13 -23.26 -27.50 -10.07
N ASP A 14 -22.11 -27.04 -9.54
CA ASP A 14 -21.66 -27.34 -8.20
C ASP A 14 -21.13 -26.07 -7.51
N TRP A 15 -21.27 -26.00 -6.20
CA TRP A 15 -20.60 -25.02 -5.36
C TRP A 15 -20.21 -25.65 -4.03
N MET A 16 -19.17 -25.10 -3.42
CA MET A 16 -18.77 -25.48 -2.07
C MET A 16 -18.23 -24.29 -1.30
N VAL A 17 -18.27 -24.40 0.02
CA VAL A 17 -17.66 -23.45 0.94
C VAL A 17 -16.87 -24.20 1.99
N VAL A 18 -15.66 -23.73 2.24
CA VAL A 18 -14.84 -24.14 3.39
C VAL A 18 -14.97 -23.08 4.47
N LEU A 19 -15.19 -23.52 5.70
CA LEU A 19 -15.37 -22.68 6.88
C LEU A 19 -14.40 -23.15 7.96
N ILE A 20 -13.53 -22.31 8.48
CA ILE A 20 -12.57 -22.66 9.55
C ILE A 20 -12.67 -21.68 10.71
N ASP A 21 -12.97 -22.18 11.90
CA ASP A 21 -12.87 -21.40 13.14
C ASP A 21 -11.39 -21.16 13.48
N TYR A 22 -10.99 -19.89 13.57
CA TYR A 22 -9.61 -19.50 13.80
C TYR A 22 -9.05 -19.98 15.14
N ASP A 23 -9.87 -19.97 16.19
CA ASP A 23 -9.41 -20.24 17.55
C ASP A 23 -9.36 -21.75 17.80
N THR A 24 -10.37 -22.50 17.36
CA THR A 24 -10.42 -23.96 17.56
C THR A 24 -9.77 -24.75 16.43
N LYS A 25 -9.42 -24.11 15.31
CA LYS A 25 -8.91 -24.73 14.05
C LYS A 25 -9.84 -25.81 13.48
N LYS A 26 -11.12 -25.81 13.88
CA LYS A 26 -12.11 -26.78 13.41
C LYS A 26 -12.69 -26.29 12.09
N GLY A 27 -12.68 -27.16 11.08
CA GLY A 27 -13.22 -26.88 9.75
C GLY A 27 -14.61 -27.48 9.53
N LYS A 28 -15.35 -26.92 8.59
CA LYS A 28 -16.57 -27.47 8.01
C LYS A 28 -16.56 -27.22 6.50
N VAL A 29 -16.92 -28.24 5.74
CA VAL A 29 -17.10 -28.14 4.29
C VAL A 29 -18.57 -28.38 3.99
N ILE A 30 -19.15 -27.53 3.15
CA ILE A 30 -20.54 -27.68 2.68
C ILE A 30 -20.49 -27.69 1.16
N VAL A 31 -21.03 -28.74 0.54
CA VAL A 31 -21.08 -28.92 -0.92
C VAL A 31 -22.53 -29.01 -1.34
N ASN A 32 -22.98 -28.10 -2.19
CA ASN A 32 -24.35 -28.06 -2.75
C ASN A 32 -25.51 -28.09 -1.74
N ASP A 33 -25.27 -27.92 -0.44
CA ASP A 33 -26.30 -28.00 0.61
C ASP A 33 -26.63 -26.60 1.17
N SER A 34 -27.63 -25.98 0.56
CA SER A 34 -28.09 -24.64 0.97
C SER A 34 -28.76 -24.62 2.35
N GLU A 35 -29.36 -25.73 2.79
CA GLU A 35 -30.02 -25.81 4.10
C GLU A 35 -28.98 -25.91 5.22
N GLU A 36 -27.91 -26.66 4.99
CA GLU A 36 -26.79 -26.72 5.93
C GLU A 36 -26.06 -25.38 6.03
N LEU A 37 -25.90 -24.66 4.90
CA LEU A 37 -25.35 -23.29 4.92
C LEU A 37 -26.27 -22.33 5.71
N LYS A 38 -27.59 -22.42 5.53
CA LYS A 38 -28.57 -21.62 6.31
C LYS A 38 -28.47 -21.91 7.80
N LYS A 39 -28.36 -23.17 8.21
CA LYS A 39 -28.18 -23.56 9.62
C LYS A 39 -26.89 -22.98 10.18
N PHE A 40 -25.77 -23.15 9.47
CA PHE A 40 -24.48 -22.62 9.89
C PHE A 40 -24.52 -21.10 10.03
N TYR A 41 -25.06 -20.39 9.04
CA TYR A 41 -25.23 -18.94 9.10
C TYR A 41 -26.05 -18.51 10.31
N ARG A 42 -27.19 -19.15 10.60
CA ARG A 42 -28.02 -18.80 11.77
C ARG A 42 -27.28 -18.95 13.09
N MET A 43 -26.40 -19.96 13.20
CA MET A 43 -25.60 -20.20 14.41
C MET A 43 -24.51 -19.14 14.61
N PHE A 44 -23.94 -18.60 13.53
CA PHE A 44 -22.73 -17.79 13.58
C PHE A 44 -22.86 -16.40 12.90
N LYS A 45 -24.07 -15.92 12.62
CA LYS A 45 -24.31 -14.63 11.93
C LYS A 45 -23.77 -13.40 12.70
N GLU A 46 -23.69 -13.50 14.03
CA GLU A 46 -23.16 -12.44 14.89
C GLU A 46 -21.63 -12.51 15.05
N ASP A 47 -21.02 -13.63 14.67
CA ASP A 47 -19.57 -13.78 14.66
C ASP A 47 -18.94 -13.07 13.45
N ILE A 48 -17.61 -12.98 13.46
CA ILE A 48 -16.87 -12.27 12.42
C ILE A 48 -16.49 -13.25 11.31
N TRP A 49 -16.85 -12.90 10.09
CA TRP A 49 -16.56 -13.69 8.89
C TRP A 49 -15.39 -13.07 8.16
N ILE A 50 -14.33 -13.84 7.94
CA ILE A 50 -13.06 -13.36 7.39
C ILE A 50 -12.75 -14.09 6.08
N GLY A 51 -12.50 -13.35 5.01
CA GLY A 51 -12.13 -13.93 3.73
C GLY A 51 -11.19 -13.03 2.95
N TYR A 52 -10.66 -13.53 1.84
CA TYR A 52 -9.78 -12.77 0.96
C TYR A 52 -10.57 -12.25 -0.25
N ASN A 53 -10.65 -10.93 -0.45
CA ASN A 53 -11.52 -10.30 -1.46
C ASN A 53 -13.02 -10.58 -1.24
N SER A 54 -13.39 -11.01 -0.02
CA SER A 54 -14.73 -11.42 0.34
C SER A 54 -15.74 -10.27 0.26
N ARG A 55 -15.30 -9.01 0.37
CA ARG A 55 -16.18 -7.84 0.22
C ARG A 55 -16.73 -7.74 -1.20
N MET A 56 -15.99 -8.23 -2.19
CA MET A 56 -16.34 -8.09 -3.60
C MET A 56 -16.98 -9.35 -4.19
N TYR A 57 -16.78 -10.52 -3.56
CA TYR A 57 -17.20 -11.81 -4.10
C TYR A 57 -17.93 -12.69 -3.08
N ASP A 58 -17.20 -13.33 -2.16
CA ASP A 58 -17.70 -14.44 -1.33
C ASP A 58 -18.92 -14.09 -0.48
N GLN A 59 -18.97 -12.88 0.08
CA GLN A 59 -20.14 -12.47 0.86
C GLN A 59 -21.42 -12.46 0.01
N TYR A 60 -21.33 -12.19 -1.29
CA TYR A 60 -22.48 -12.15 -2.18
C TYR A 60 -22.85 -13.52 -2.70
N ILE A 61 -21.89 -14.44 -2.86
CA ILE A 61 -22.19 -15.86 -3.09
C ILE A 61 -22.96 -16.42 -1.89
N LEU A 62 -22.44 -16.24 -0.67
CA LEU A 62 -23.10 -16.66 0.57
C LEU A 62 -24.52 -16.07 0.68
N LYS A 63 -24.65 -14.75 0.56
CA LYS A 63 -25.96 -14.07 0.71
C LYS A 63 -26.92 -14.46 -0.40
N GLY A 64 -26.44 -14.63 -1.62
CA GLY A 64 -27.24 -15.09 -2.76
C GLY A 64 -27.81 -16.48 -2.54
N ILE A 65 -27.01 -17.44 -2.09
CA ILE A 65 -27.48 -18.79 -1.76
C ILE A 65 -28.54 -18.75 -0.65
N LEU A 66 -28.32 -17.94 0.40
CA LEU A 66 -29.30 -17.78 1.48
C LEU A 66 -30.62 -17.16 1.01
N LEU A 67 -30.61 -16.36 -0.06
CA LEU A 67 -31.77 -15.78 -0.73
C LEU A 67 -32.35 -16.69 -1.84
N GLY A 68 -31.82 -17.90 -2.03
CA GLY A 68 -32.30 -18.85 -3.04
C GLY A 68 -31.84 -18.55 -4.47
N MET A 69 -30.83 -17.70 -4.65
CA MET A 69 -30.25 -17.40 -5.96
C MET A 69 -29.26 -18.48 -6.39
N ASN A 70 -29.10 -18.66 -7.71
CA ASN A 70 -28.09 -19.54 -8.28
C ASN A 70 -26.68 -18.92 -8.10
N PRO A 71 -25.73 -19.60 -7.43
CA PRO A 71 -24.39 -19.07 -7.19
C PRO A 71 -23.56 -18.93 -8.48
N HIS A 72 -23.72 -19.83 -9.45
CA HIS A 72 -23.04 -19.73 -10.75
C HIS A 72 -23.47 -18.50 -11.53
N PHE A 73 -24.77 -18.15 -11.50
CA PHE A 73 -25.26 -16.90 -12.08
C PHE A 73 -24.57 -15.70 -11.42
N ILE A 74 -24.50 -15.67 -10.09
CA ILE A 74 -23.86 -14.57 -9.36
C ILE A 74 -22.37 -14.47 -9.76
N SER A 75 -21.64 -15.59 -9.73
CA SER A 75 -20.24 -15.64 -10.09
C SER A 75 -19.99 -15.18 -11.52
N THR A 76 -20.79 -15.64 -12.48
CA THR A 76 -20.71 -15.23 -13.89
C THR A 76 -20.89 -13.73 -14.06
N ARG A 77 -21.92 -13.15 -13.43
CA ARG A 77 -22.16 -11.69 -13.48
C ARG A 77 -21.01 -10.89 -12.90
N ILE A 78 -20.39 -11.37 -11.81
CA ILE A 78 -19.29 -10.65 -11.15
C ILE A 78 -17.98 -10.79 -11.95
N ILE A 79 -17.63 -12.00 -12.35
CA ILE A 79 -16.30 -12.31 -12.92
C ILE A 79 -16.25 -12.10 -14.44
N LYS A 80 -17.24 -12.62 -15.18
CA LYS A 80 -17.26 -12.54 -16.66
C LYS A 80 -17.83 -11.21 -17.14
N ASP A 81 -18.94 -10.78 -16.55
CA ASP A 81 -19.66 -9.57 -17.01
C ASP A 81 -19.19 -8.29 -16.29
N ASN A 82 -18.26 -8.42 -15.33
CA ASN A 82 -17.68 -7.32 -14.56
C ASN A 82 -18.72 -6.43 -13.87
N VAL A 83 -19.82 -7.03 -13.40
CA VAL A 83 -20.89 -6.33 -12.68
C VAL A 83 -20.56 -6.28 -11.20
N LYS A 84 -20.69 -5.09 -10.59
CA LYS A 84 -20.50 -4.94 -9.14
C LYS A 84 -21.48 -5.86 -8.39
N ALA A 85 -20.97 -6.65 -7.45
CA ALA A 85 -21.73 -7.72 -6.79
C ALA A 85 -23.01 -7.25 -6.08
N PHE A 86 -23.03 -6.04 -5.50
CA PHE A 86 -24.25 -5.45 -4.92
C PHE A 86 -25.35 -5.15 -5.94
N ASN A 87 -25.00 -4.95 -7.22
CA ASN A 87 -25.99 -4.79 -8.30
C ASN A 87 -26.60 -6.13 -8.73
N VAL A 88 -25.89 -7.24 -8.47
CA VAL A 88 -26.33 -8.60 -8.78
C VAL A 88 -27.25 -9.12 -7.67
N VAL A 89 -26.80 -9.06 -6.41
CA VAL A 89 -27.57 -9.49 -5.24
C VAL A 89 -28.12 -8.27 -4.51
N ARG A 90 -29.10 -7.61 -5.12
CA ARG A 90 -29.65 -6.33 -4.63
C ARG A 90 -30.25 -6.40 -3.23
N GLU A 91 -30.75 -7.57 -2.84
CA GLU A 91 -31.34 -7.81 -1.52
C GLU A 91 -30.33 -8.28 -0.47
N ALA A 92 -29.02 -8.26 -0.76
CA ALA A 92 -27.95 -8.67 0.16
C ALA A 92 -27.96 -7.92 1.50
N TYR A 93 -28.59 -6.74 1.58
CA TYR A 93 -28.75 -5.98 2.82
C TYR A 93 -29.69 -6.67 3.84
N LYS A 94 -30.59 -7.54 3.38
CA LYS A 94 -31.50 -8.31 4.25
C LYS A 94 -30.75 -9.39 5.06
N ILE A 95 -29.55 -9.75 4.62
CA ILE A 95 -28.71 -10.76 5.25
C ILE A 95 -27.51 -10.06 5.92
N PRO A 96 -27.59 -9.72 7.22
CA PRO A 96 -26.47 -9.12 7.94
C PRO A 96 -25.30 -10.10 8.04
N LEU A 97 -24.08 -9.59 7.93
CA LEU A 97 -22.85 -10.38 8.03
C LEU A 97 -21.72 -9.46 8.51
N ASN A 98 -21.08 -9.79 9.63
CA ASN A 98 -19.91 -9.05 10.13
C ASN A 98 -18.65 -9.47 9.33
N ASN A 99 -18.62 -9.11 8.04
CA ASN A 99 -17.55 -9.46 7.12
C ASN A 99 -16.32 -8.54 7.24
N PHE A 100 -15.15 -9.15 7.40
CA PHE A 100 -13.84 -8.51 7.36
C PHE A 100 -13.01 -9.08 6.22
N ASP A 101 -12.69 -8.22 5.26
CA ASP A 101 -11.90 -8.60 4.10
C ASP A 101 -10.43 -8.25 4.34
N ILE A 102 -9.58 -9.27 4.35
CA ILE A 102 -8.14 -9.12 4.61
C ILE A 102 -7.33 -8.76 3.36
N THR A 103 -7.99 -8.58 2.20
CA THR A 103 -7.34 -8.19 0.96
C THR A 103 -6.40 -6.99 1.13
N THR A 104 -5.30 -6.99 0.40
CA THR A 104 -4.39 -5.82 0.34
C THR A 104 -4.81 -4.83 -0.74
N GLY A 105 -5.80 -5.17 -1.59
CA GLY A 105 -6.22 -4.37 -2.73
C GLY A 105 -5.25 -4.41 -3.93
N PHE A 106 -3.97 -4.65 -3.70
CA PHE A 106 -2.92 -4.65 -4.72
C PHE A 106 -2.45 -6.05 -5.13
N HIS A 107 -2.59 -7.05 -4.26
CA HIS A 107 -2.10 -8.41 -4.49
C HIS A 107 -3.26 -9.42 -4.49
N SER A 108 -3.18 -10.48 -5.29
CA SER A 108 -4.05 -11.67 -5.09
C SER A 108 -3.51 -12.55 -3.96
N LEU A 109 -4.34 -13.43 -3.42
CA LEU A 109 -3.94 -14.40 -2.39
C LEU A 109 -2.70 -15.19 -2.84
N LYS A 110 -2.71 -15.75 -4.05
CA LYS A 110 -1.56 -16.45 -4.66
C LYS A 110 -0.26 -15.62 -4.70
N GLN A 111 -0.33 -14.30 -4.86
CA GLN A 111 0.88 -13.47 -4.78
C GLN A 111 1.42 -13.40 -3.35
N LEU A 112 0.52 -13.27 -2.36
CA LEU A 112 0.89 -13.26 -0.94
C LEU A 112 1.43 -14.63 -0.50
N GLU A 113 0.79 -15.73 -0.92
CA GLU A 113 1.30 -17.10 -0.76
C GLU A 113 2.72 -17.22 -1.33
N GLY A 114 2.94 -16.66 -2.53
CA GLY A 114 4.24 -16.57 -3.18
C GLY A 114 5.27 -15.86 -2.31
N PHE A 115 4.94 -14.67 -1.79
CA PHE A 115 5.80 -13.91 -0.87
C PHE A 115 6.13 -14.67 0.42
N MET A 116 5.16 -15.39 0.98
CA MET A 116 5.32 -16.22 2.18
C MET A 116 6.14 -17.49 1.93
N GLY A 117 6.49 -17.81 0.68
CA GLY A 117 7.21 -19.04 0.30
C GLY A 117 6.31 -20.27 0.21
N SER A 118 4.98 -20.10 0.28
CA SER A 118 3.99 -21.19 0.20
C SER A 118 3.77 -21.67 -1.24
N ARG A 119 3.08 -22.79 -1.41
CA ARG A 119 2.73 -23.33 -2.73
C ARG A 119 1.72 -22.40 -3.42
N ILE A 120 1.95 -22.06 -4.70
CA ILE A 120 1.10 -21.16 -5.49
C ILE A 120 0.44 -21.82 -6.71
N LYS A 121 0.36 -23.16 -6.71
CA LYS A 121 -0.31 -23.94 -7.75
C LYS A 121 -1.82 -23.68 -7.75
N GLU A 122 -2.42 -23.67 -8.94
CA GLU A 122 -3.87 -23.55 -9.14
C GLU A 122 -4.54 -24.95 -9.18
N SER A 123 -5.87 -25.01 -9.04
CA SER A 123 -6.62 -26.28 -9.20
C SER A 123 -6.45 -26.80 -10.63
N SER A 124 -6.37 -28.13 -10.80
CA SER A 124 -6.34 -28.75 -12.12
C SER A 124 -7.71 -28.84 -12.77
N VAL A 125 -8.79 -28.69 -11.99
CA VAL A 125 -10.19 -28.71 -12.44
C VAL A 125 -10.57 -27.35 -13.04
N PRO A 126 -10.92 -27.27 -14.34
CA PRO A 126 -11.33 -26.00 -14.95
C PRO A 126 -12.66 -25.47 -14.41
N PHE A 127 -12.70 -24.20 -14.02
CA PHE A 127 -13.90 -23.51 -13.52
C PHE A 127 -15.02 -23.34 -14.56
N ASP A 128 -14.72 -23.54 -15.85
CA ASP A 128 -15.67 -23.45 -16.96
C ASP A 128 -16.25 -24.80 -17.38
N ILE A 129 -16.00 -25.88 -16.62
CA ILE A 129 -16.63 -27.18 -16.82
C ILE A 129 -18.16 -27.05 -16.90
N ASP A 130 -18.73 -27.57 -17.99
CA ASP A 130 -20.16 -27.61 -18.29
C ASP A 130 -20.77 -28.99 -17.99
N ARG A 131 -20.47 -29.52 -16.81
CA ARG A 131 -21.07 -30.73 -16.24
C ARG A 131 -20.94 -30.72 -14.72
N LYS A 132 -21.57 -31.68 -14.05
CA LYS A 132 -21.29 -31.92 -12.62
C LYS A 132 -19.86 -32.41 -12.44
N LEU A 133 -19.25 -32.02 -11.32
CA LEU A 133 -17.96 -32.54 -10.89
C LEU A 133 -18.07 -34.01 -10.50
N THR A 134 -17.02 -34.79 -10.76
CA THR A 134 -16.89 -36.16 -10.23
C THR A 134 -16.54 -36.11 -8.75
N GLU A 135 -16.64 -37.24 -8.04
CA GLU A 135 -16.25 -37.28 -6.62
C GLU A 135 -14.77 -36.94 -6.41
N GLU A 136 -13.90 -37.35 -7.32
CA GLU A 136 -12.47 -37.04 -7.31
C GLU A 136 -12.23 -35.55 -7.51
N GLU A 137 -12.89 -34.93 -8.48
CA GLU A 137 -12.79 -33.49 -8.73
C GLU A 137 -13.33 -32.68 -7.54
N ILE A 138 -14.44 -33.12 -6.92
CA ILE A 138 -14.96 -32.49 -5.70
C ILE A 138 -13.92 -32.54 -4.58
N ARG A 139 -13.27 -33.69 -4.35
CA ARG A 139 -12.22 -33.82 -3.32
C ARG A 139 -11.03 -32.91 -3.61
N GLU A 140 -10.58 -32.86 -4.86
CA GLU A 140 -9.47 -31.97 -5.25
C GLU A 140 -9.81 -30.49 -5.02
N VAL A 141 -10.99 -30.05 -5.42
CA VAL A 141 -11.42 -28.66 -5.25
C VAL A 141 -11.60 -28.34 -3.75
N ILE A 142 -12.10 -29.27 -2.94
CA ILE A 142 -12.17 -29.12 -1.48
C ILE A 142 -10.76 -28.91 -0.91
N ASP A 143 -9.78 -29.72 -1.32
CA ASP A 143 -8.39 -29.59 -0.83
C ASP A 143 -7.76 -28.27 -1.27
N TYR A 144 -8.06 -27.80 -2.48
CA TYR A 144 -7.67 -26.48 -2.97
C TYR A 144 -8.28 -25.35 -2.12
N CYS A 145 -9.59 -25.38 -1.90
CA CYS A 145 -10.29 -24.36 -1.11
C CYS A 145 -9.85 -24.39 0.37
N ILE A 146 -9.59 -25.58 0.95
CA ILE A 146 -8.99 -25.70 2.30
C ILE A 146 -7.62 -25.03 2.35
N HIS A 147 -6.79 -25.21 1.32
CA HIS A 147 -5.49 -24.51 1.22
C HIS A 147 -5.69 -23.00 1.18
N ASP A 148 -6.63 -22.48 0.39
CA ASP A 148 -6.90 -21.04 0.29
C ASP A 148 -7.42 -20.43 1.60
N VAL A 149 -8.30 -21.13 2.33
CA VAL A 149 -8.73 -20.69 3.67
C VAL A 149 -7.55 -20.71 4.66
N LYS A 150 -6.67 -21.72 4.62
CA LYS A 150 -5.47 -21.76 5.47
C LYS A 150 -4.48 -20.64 5.14
N GLN A 151 -4.29 -20.34 3.86
CA GLN A 151 -3.43 -19.22 3.44
C GLN A 151 -4.05 -17.87 3.80
N THR A 152 -5.37 -17.75 3.73
CA THR A 152 -6.10 -16.58 4.25
C THR A 152 -5.87 -16.39 5.75
N ILE A 153 -5.86 -17.47 6.54
CA ILE A 153 -5.48 -17.42 7.97
C ILE A 153 -4.02 -16.95 8.14
N GLU A 154 -3.08 -17.46 7.35
CA GLU A 154 -1.67 -17.06 7.42
C GLU A 154 -1.47 -15.58 7.06
N VAL A 155 -2.19 -15.07 6.06
CA VAL A 155 -2.20 -13.64 5.72
C VAL A 155 -2.81 -12.82 6.86
N PHE A 156 -3.88 -13.32 7.49
CA PHE A 156 -4.48 -12.66 8.65
C PHE A 156 -3.50 -12.56 9.82
N ASP A 157 -2.73 -13.61 10.10
CA ASP A 157 -1.73 -13.58 11.19
C ASP A 157 -0.68 -12.47 10.95
N ASN A 158 -0.30 -12.23 9.70
CA ASN A 158 0.60 -11.12 9.31
C ASN A 158 -0.10 -9.74 9.28
N LYS A 159 -1.43 -9.68 9.37
CA LYS A 159 -2.24 -8.44 9.34
C LYS A 159 -3.14 -8.29 10.56
N LYS A 160 -2.85 -9.02 11.64
CA LYS A 160 -3.70 -9.06 12.84
C LYS A 160 -3.90 -7.67 13.44
N GLU A 161 -2.88 -6.82 13.39
CA GLU A 161 -2.94 -5.42 13.82
C GLU A 161 -4.01 -4.61 13.04
N GLU A 162 -4.22 -4.88 11.75
CA GLU A 162 -5.26 -4.20 10.96
C GLU A 162 -6.65 -4.56 11.49
N PHE A 163 -6.89 -5.84 11.78
CA PHE A 163 -8.12 -6.33 12.39
C PHE A 163 -8.34 -5.73 13.79
N GLU A 164 -7.33 -5.80 14.65
CA GLU A 164 -7.37 -5.27 16.01
C GLU A 164 -7.60 -3.75 16.01
N SER A 165 -6.98 -3.02 15.08
CA SER A 165 -7.17 -1.57 14.94
C SER A 165 -8.60 -1.21 14.55
N GLN A 166 -9.25 -2.04 13.72
CA GLN A 166 -10.64 -1.84 13.32
C GLN A 166 -11.59 -2.14 14.49
N LEU A 167 -11.32 -3.19 15.27
CA LEU A 167 -12.10 -3.52 16.47
C LEU A 167 -11.95 -2.42 17.54
N ALA A 168 -10.73 -1.95 17.76
CA ALA A 168 -10.43 -0.88 18.70
C ALA A 168 -11.14 0.44 18.35
N LEU A 169 -11.38 0.73 17.07
CA LEU A 169 -12.22 1.86 16.64
C LEU A 169 -13.69 1.68 17.05
N ILE A 170 -14.25 0.48 16.85
CA ILE A 170 -15.62 0.18 17.26
C ILE A 170 -15.76 0.35 18.77
N GLU A 171 -14.82 -0.19 19.55
CA GLU A 171 -14.85 -0.12 21.01
C GLU A 171 -14.62 1.29 21.54
N ALA A 172 -13.59 2.00 21.06
CA ALA A 172 -13.20 3.32 21.58
C ALA A 172 -14.29 4.38 21.38
N PHE A 173 -15.10 4.26 20.33
CA PHE A 173 -16.18 5.19 20.01
C PHE A 173 -17.58 4.60 20.24
N ASN A 174 -17.67 3.45 20.93
CA ASN A 174 -18.92 2.75 21.27
C ASN A 174 -19.86 2.57 20.06
N LEU A 175 -19.30 2.13 18.93
CA LEU A 175 -20.03 1.90 17.69
C LEU A 175 -20.73 0.54 17.70
N LYS A 176 -21.80 0.40 16.92
CA LYS A 176 -22.47 -0.91 16.75
C LYS A 176 -21.55 -1.88 16.01
N MET A 177 -21.52 -3.15 16.42
CA MET A 177 -20.68 -4.17 15.78
C MET A 177 -20.98 -4.37 14.29
N SER A 178 -22.22 -4.13 13.85
CA SER A 178 -22.59 -4.15 12.43
C SER A 178 -21.79 -3.15 11.56
N MET A 179 -21.20 -2.12 12.18
CA MET A 179 -20.32 -1.15 11.51
C MET A 179 -18.91 -1.68 11.28
N PHE A 180 -18.53 -2.82 11.87
CA PHE A 180 -17.24 -3.47 11.67
C PHE A 180 -16.96 -3.81 10.19
N THR A 181 -17.97 -3.82 9.33
CA THR A 181 -17.80 -4.04 7.88
C THR A 181 -17.33 -2.80 7.11
N LYS A 182 -17.47 -1.60 7.70
CA LYS A 182 -17.12 -0.32 7.09
C LYS A 182 -15.61 -0.12 7.00
N THR A 183 -15.17 0.74 6.08
CA THR A 183 -13.77 1.16 6.04
C THR A 183 -13.47 2.13 7.18
N LYS A 184 -12.19 2.25 7.57
CA LYS A 184 -11.76 3.23 8.58
C LYS A 184 -12.22 4.65 8.24
N ALA A 185 -12.13 5.06 6.97
CA ALA A 185 -12.62 6.36 6.50
C ALA A 185 -14.14 6.54 6.66
N GLN A 186 -14.94 5.49 6.47
CA GLN A 186 -16.38 5.53 6.70
C GLN A 186 -16.71 5.58 8.20
N LEU A 187 -15.94 4.86 9.03
CA LEU A 187 -16.06 4.93 10.49
C LEU A 187 -15.71 6.34 10.99
N SER A 188 -14.63 6.96 10.49
CA SER A 188 -14.27 8.34 10.82
C SER A 188 -15.36 9.33 10.47
N ALA A 189 -15.98 9.21 9.29
CA ALA A 189 -17.10 10.05 8.90
C ALA A 189 -18.29 9.92 9.86
N PHE A 190 -18.62 8.69 10.26
CA PHE A 190 -19.67 8.44 11.23
C PHE A 190 -19.32 8.98 12.62
N ILE A 191 -18.09 8.75 13.09
CA ILE A 191 -17.58 9.26 14.36
C ILE A 191 -17.66 10.78 14.38
N LEU A 192 -17.32 11.47 13.29
CA LEU A 192 -17.41 12.92 13.20
C LEU A 192 -18.84 13.44 13.01
N GLY A 193 -19.83 12.57 12.86
CA GLY A 193 -21.21 12.98 12.58
C GLY A 193 -21.33 13.73 11.25
N ALA A 194 -20.59 13.26 10.24
CA ALA A 194 -20.60 13.85 8.91
C ALA A 194 -21.83 13.39 8.11
N GLU A 195 -22.52 14.35 7.49
CA GLU A 195 -23.69 14.10 6.66
C GLU A 195 -23.38 14.44 5.21
N LYS A 196 -23.59 13.46 4.31
CA LYS A 196 -23.28 13.66 2.89
C LYS A 196 -24.15 14.76 2.31
N GLN A 197 -23.51 15.79 1.76
CA GLN A 197 -24.15 16.85 1.00
C GLN A 197 -23.97 16.65 -0.51
N GLY A 198 -24.76 17.37 -1.30
CA GLY A 198 -24.58 17.43 -2.76
C GLY A 198 -23.28 18.13 -3.17
N ASN A 199 -22.95 18.09 -4.46
CA ASN A 199 -21.82 18.87 -4.98
C ASN A 199 -22.13 20.37 -4.85
N ARG A 200 -21.23 21.13 -4.22
CA ARG A 200 -21.34 22.58 -4.03
C ARG A 200 -20.81 23.40 -5.22
N GLY A 201 -20.06 22.77 -6.14
CA GLY A 201 -19.50 23.45 -7.31
C GLY A 201 -18.46 24.52 -6.97
N ASP A 202 -17.88 24.47 -5.77
CA ASP A 202 -17.00 25.50 -5.20
C ASP A 202 -15.59 24.98 -4.91
N GLU A 203 -15.19 23.86 -5.51
CA GLU A 203 -13.97 23.12 -5.16
C GLU A 203 -12.67 23.94 -5.27
N PHE A 204 -12.67 25.00 -6.10
CA PHE A 204 -11.53 25.91 -6.27
C PHE A 204 -11.76 27.32 -5.71
N ASN A 205 -12.77 27.52 -4.85
CA ASN A 205 -12.96 28.78 -4.11
C ASN A 205 -11.99 28.86 -2.92
N LEU A 206 -10.70 28.81 -3.23
CA LEU A 206 -9.62 28.58 -2.29
C LEU A 206 -9.46 29.72 -1.28
N VAL A 207 -9.08 29.35 -0.05
CA VAL A 207 -8.71 30.28 1.01
C VAL A 207 -7.24 30.07 1.35
N PHE A 208 -6.45 31.12 1.19
CA PHE A 208 -5.02 31.08 1.52
C PHE A 208 -4.83 31.31 3.03
N PRO A 209 -3.84 30.65 3.67
CA PRO A 209 -3.52 30.90 5.07
C PRO A 209 -3.24 32.39 5.32
N ASP A 210 -3.91 32.97 6.31
CA ASP A 210 -3.74 34.36 6.76
C ASP A 210 -2.36 34.61 7.39
N THR A 211 -1.69 33.54 7.80
CA THR A 211 -0.35 33.53 8.37
C THR A 211 0.76 33.49 7.33
N LEU A 212 0.45 33.27 6.05
CA LEU A 212 1.44 33.02 4.98
C LEU A 212 2.33 34.24 4.70
N LYS A 213 3.65 34.06 4.69
CA LYS A 213 4.64 35.11 4.39
C LYS A 213 5.71 34.67 3.38
N ILE A 214 5.37 34.77 2.10
CA ILE A 214 6.28 34.45 0.98
C ILE A 214 6.58 35.72 0.18
N GLU A 215 7.86 36.05 0.04
CA GLU A 215 8.34 37.21 -0.73
C GLU A 215 9.09 36.78 -1.99
N LYS A 216 10.14 35.96 -1.84
CA LYS A 216 11.00 35.51 -2.93
C LYS A 216 10.25 34.60 -3.90
N TYR A 217 9.44 33.68 -3.38
CA TYR A 217 8.71 32.69 -4.19
C TYR A 217 7.26 33.08 -4.48
N LYS A 218 6.93 34.37 -4.44
CA LYS A 218 5.56 34.88 -4.60
C LYS A 218 4.86 34.42 -5.89
N HIS A 219 5.61 34.25 -6.97
CA HIS A 219 5.08 33.75 -8.25
C HIS A 219 4.45 32.35 -8.14
N ILE A 220 4.86 31.52 -7.16
CA ILE A 220 4.24 30.22 -6.88
C ILE A 220 2.85 30.41 -6.24
N VAL A 221 2.71 31.38 -5.33
CA VAL A 221 1.42 31.76 -4.75
C VAL A 221 0.49 32.29 -5.83
N ASP A 222 1.00 33.16 -6.71
CA ASP A 222 0.23 33.73 -7.82
C ASP A 222 -0.18 32.66 -8.84
N TRP A 223 0.61 31.60 -9.02
CA TRP A 223 0.23 30.45 -9.84
C TRP A 223 -1.06 29.78 -9.34
N TYR A 224 -1.22 29.57 -8.03
CA TYR A 224 -2.44 29.01 -7.44
C TYR A 224 -3.63 29.98 -7.46
N LYS A 225 -3.38 31.29 -7.57
CA LYS A 225 -4.44 32.30 -7.72
C LYS A 225 -4.94 32.44 -9.15
N ASN A 226 -4.15 32.01 -10.15
CA ASN A 226 -4.53 32.12 -11.54
C ASN A 226 -5.65 31.11 -11.88
N PRO A 227 -6.82 31.57 -12.36
CA PRO A 227 -7.93 30.71 -12.77
C PRO A 227 -7.56 29.63 -13.79
N GLU A 228 -6.59 29.87 -14.67
CA GLU A 228 -6.15 28.90 -15.69
C GLU A 228 -5.45 27.66 -15.11
N ASN A 229 -5.01 27.74 -13.85
CA ASN A 229 -4.30 26.67 -13.16
C ASN A 229 -5.20 25.86 -12.22
N LEU A 230 -6.47 26.26 -12.04
CA LEU A 230 -7.48 25.61 -11.20
C LEU A 230 -7.99 24.30 -11.83
N ASP A 231 -7.06 23.37 -12.08
CA ASP A 231 -7.26 22.10 -12.76
C ASP A 231 -6.24 21.09 -12.20
N TYR A 232 -6.74 19.93 -11.74
CA TYR A 232 -5.94 18.86 -11.16
C TYR A 232 -4.83 18.30 -12.08
N SER A 233 -4.92 18.50 -13.39
CA SER A 233 -3.91 18.11 -14.39
C SER A 233 -2.72 19.09 -14.47
N LYS A 234 -2.89 20.32 -13.97
CA LYS A 234 -1.87 21.37 -14.00
C LYS A 234 -0.83 21.15 -12.91
N LYS A 235 0.41 21.48 -13.24
CA LYS A 235 1.56 21.46 -12.34
C LYS A 235 2.51 22.60 -12.70
N LEU A 236 3.21 23.12 -11.69
CA LEU A 236 4.29 24.10 -11.85
C LEU A 236 5.62 23.42 -11.55
N GLU A 237 6.54 23.46 -12.52
CA GLU A 237 7.93 23.05 -12.34
C GLU A 237 8.79 24.30 -12.14
N VAL A 238 9.52 24.38 -11.03
CA VAL A 238 10.23 25.59 -10.61
C VAL A 238 11.41 25.26 -9.70
N ASP A 239 12.45 26.09 -9.67
CA ASP A 239 13.55 25.97 -8.71
C ASP A 239 13.22 26.69 -7.40
N VAL A 240 13.37 25.99 -6.27
CA VAL A 240 13.25 26.57 -4.92
C VAL A 240 14.49 26.16 -4.13
N ALA A 241 15.20 27.14 -3.58
CA ALA A 241 16.47 26.98 -2.87
C ALA A 241 17.51 26.10 -3.62
N GLY A 242 17.60 26.21 -4.96
CA GLY A 242 18.54 25.43 -5.77
C GLY A 242 18.13 23.97 -6.01
N VAL A 243 16.87 23.63 -5.69
CA VAL A 243 16.31 22.29 -5.86
C VAL A 243 15.15 22.35 -6.86
N PRO A 244 15.10 21.47 -7.87
CA PRO A 244 13.94 21.35 -8.75
C PRO A 244 12.70 20.88 -7.97
N HIS A 245 11.63 21.66 -8.03
CA HIS A 245 10.36 21.41 -7.37
C HIS A 245 9.21 21.25 -8.37
N ILE A 246 8.24 20.43 -7.98
CA ILE A 246 6.94 20.30 -8.62
C ILE A 246 5.87 20.70 -7.60
N PHE A 247 5.13 21.75 -7.91
CA PHE A 247 3.92 22.16 -7.20
C PHE A 247 2.69 21.71 -7.99
N ALA A 248 1.77 21.04 -7.31
CA ALA A 248 0.54 20.50 -7.90
C ALA A 248 -0.60 20.51 -6.86
N TRP A 249 -1.70 19.82 -7.16
CA TRP A 249 -2.87 19.70 -6.29
C TRP A 249 -2.82 18.50 -5.33
N GLY A 250 -1.65 17.85 -5.24
CA GLY A 250 -1.38 16.71 -4.37
C GLY A 250 -0.26 16.94 -3.35
N GLY A 251 0.25 18.17 -3.25
CA GLY A 251 1.37 18.55 -2.37
C GLY A 251 2.65 18.85 -3.13
N LEU A 252 3.60 19.50 -2.46
CA LEU A 252 4.91 19.83 -3.01
C LEU A 252 5.84 18.61 -3.05
N HIS A 253 6.71 18.58 -4.06
CA HIS A 253 7.80 17.60 -4.14
C HIS A 253 9.04 18.29 -4.71
N GLY A 254 10.13 18.31 -3.97
CA GLY A 254 11.43 18.80 -4.45
C GLY A 254 12.55 17.87 -3.99
N ALA A 255 13.50 17.55 -4.87
CA ALA A 255 14.64 16.71 -4.51
C ALA A 255 15.82 16.93 -5.45
N LEU A 256 17.02 17.01 -4.89
CA LEU A 256 18.25 16.87 -5.67
C LEU A 256 18.34 15.42 -6.19
N PRO A 257 18.38 15.20 -7.52
CA PRO A 257 18.46 13.85 -8.06
C PRO A 257 19.84 13.26 -7.78
N LYS A 258 19.89 11.98 -7.40
CA LYS A 258 21.16 11.23 -7.24
C LYS A 258 22.14 11.91 -6.29
N TYR A 259 21.63 12.40 -5.16
CA TYR A 259 22.38 13.13 -4.15
C TYR A 259 23.03 12.17 -3.15
N LYS A 260 24.28 12.43 -2.80
CA LYS A 260 24.97 11.78 -1.68
C LYS A 260 25.80 12.80 -0.93
N ASP A 261 25.80 12.71 0.39
CA ASP A 261 26.55 13.63 1.24
C ASP A 261 26.76 13.04 2.65
N GLU A 262 27.78 13.52 3.34
CA GLU A 262 28.14 13.16 4.72
C GLU A 262 28.44 14.42 5.53
N GLY A 263 27.97 14.49 6.78
CA GLY A 263 28.08 15.65 7.67
C GLY A 263 26.76 15.90 8.37
N ILE A 264 26.40 17.15 8.68
CA ILE A 264 25.16 17.44 9.39
C ILE A 264 23.99 17.48 8.40
N ILE A 265 23.17 16.43 8.40
CA ILE A 265 21.91 16.39 7.65
C ILE A 265 20.78 16.64 8.64
N LEU A 266 20.28 17.87 8.66
CA LEU A 266 19.17 18.27 9.51
C LEU A 266 17.86 17.98 8.79
N CYS A 267 16.93 17.33 9.49
CA CYS A 267 15.60 17.05 8.98
C CYS A 267 14.55 17.64 9.92
N CYS A 268 13.46 18.15 9.35
CA CYS A 268 12.26 18.45 10.11
C CYS A 268 11.01 17.91 9.42
N ASP A 269 10.03 17.49 10.20
CA ASP A 269 8.69 17.10 9.76
C ASP A 269 7.65 17.90 10.56
N VAL A 270 6.57 18.34 9.91
CA VAL A 270 5.46 19.00 10.59
C VAL A 270 4.61 17.97 11.32
N ALA A 271 4.52 18.09 12.65
CA ALA A 271 3.80 17.17 13.49
C ALA A 271 2.30 17.14 13.13
N SER A 272 1.85 16.00 12.60
CA SER A 272 0.45 15.77 12.21
C SER A 272 -0.08 16.86 11.26
N LEU A 273 0.70 17.23 10.24
CA LEU A 273 0.43 18.34 9.31
C LEU A 273 -1.05 18.56 8.98
N TYR A 274 -1.71 17.59 8.35
CA TYR A 274 -3.10 17.76 7.91
C TYR A 274 -4.10 17.90 9.07
N PRO A 275 -4.08 17.06 10.12
CA PRO A 275 -4.84 17.32 11.34
C PRO A 275 -4.63 18.73 11.92
N SER A 276 -3.39 19.20 12.01
CA SER A 276 -3.08 20.52 12.56
C SER A 276 -3.66 21.63 11.66
N ILE A 277 -3.49 21.55 10.33
CA ILE A 277 -4.07 22.52 9.40
C ILE A 277 -5.60 22.56 9.46
N MET A 278 -6.26 21.40 9.51
CA MET A 278 -7.72 21.33 9.61
C MET A 278 -8.26 22.03 10.86
N ILE A 279 -7.50 22.03 11.96
CA ILE A 279 -7.88 22.69 13.22
C ILE A 279 -7.52 24.18 13.17
N GLU A 280 -6.25 24.50 12.90
CA GLU A 280 -5.71 25.86 13.04
C GLU A 280 -6.20 26.85 11.97
N TYR A 281 -6.68 26.35 10.83
CA TYR A 281 -7.24 27.16 9.75
C TYR A 281 -8.71 26.85 9.45
N GLY A 282 -9.34 25.96 10.23
CA GLY A 282 -10.75 25.61 10.06
C GLY A 282 -11.08 24.88 8.75
N TYR A 283 -10.13 24.14 8.18
CA TYR A 283 -10.29 23.43 6.90
C TYR A 283 -10.80 22.00 7.02
N ILE A 284 -11.47 21.66 8.13
CA ILE A 284 -12.24 20.40 8.20
C ILE A 284 -13.45 20.45 7.26
N SER A 285 -13.90 19.28 6.80
CA SER A 285 -15.11 19.14 5.98
C SER A 285 -16.31 19.89 6.57
N ARG A 286 -16.96 20.70 5.74
CA ARG A 286 -18.21 21.41 6.09
C ARG A 286 -19.40 20.48 6.27
N ASN A 287 -19.24 19.18 5.96
CA ASN A 287 -20.25 18.16 6.20
C ASN A 287 -20.26 17.66 7.65
N VAL A 288 -19.24 18.01 8.45
CA VAL A 288 -19.18 17.70 9.88
C VAL A 288 -20.11 18.64 10.64
N THR A 289 -21.11 18.08 11.32
CA THR A 289 -22.14 18.83 12.05
C THR A 289 -21.59 19.66 13.21
N ASN A 290 -20.60 19.13 13.93
CA ASN A 290 -19.88 19.85 14.99
C ASN A 290 -18.35 19.77 14.75
N PRO A 291 -17.74 20.81 14.15
CA PRO A 291 -16.29 20.85 13.91
C PRO A 291 -15.43 20.68 15.17
N LEU A 292 -15.92 21.12 16.35
CA LEU A 292 -15.19 20.99 17.62
C LEU A 292 -14.93 19.54 18.00
N LYS A 293 -15.74 18.60 17.50
CA LYS A 293 -15.54 17.18 17.74
C LYS A 293 -14.19 16.67 17.24
N TYR A 294 -13.69 17.24 16.15
CA TYR A 294 -12.37 16.87 15.62
C TYR A 294 -11.24 17.33 16.55
N THR A 295 -11.37 18.56 17.09
CA THR A 295 -10.50 19.12 18.13
C THR A 295 -10.53 18.27 19.40
N GLU A 296 -11.72 17.89 19.90
CA GLU A 296 -11.88 17.04 21.08
C GLU A 296 -11.20 15.67 20.91
N ILE A 297 -11.30 15.06 19.72
CA ILE A 297 -10.64 13.81 19.37
C ILE A 297 -9.11 13.98 19.40
N ARG A 298 -8.60 15.10 18.89
CA ARG A 298 -7.17 15.46 18.92
C ARG A 298 -6.67 15.66 20.35
N ASP A 299 -7.42 16.38 21.18
CA ASP A 299 -7.06 16.64 22.58
C ASP A 299 -7.09 15.36 23.42
N THR A 300 -8.14 14.55 23.27
CA THR A 300 -8.26 13.23 23.92
C THR A 300 -7.09 12.33 23.53
N ARG A 301 -6.70 12.32 22.25
CA ARG A 301 -5.52 11.56 21.80
C ARG A 301 -4.25 12.04 22.50
N LEU A 302 -4.05 13.35 22.63
CA LEU A 302 -2.86 13.90 23.30
C LEU A 302 -2.83 13.52 24.78
N ASP A 303 -3.97 13.56 25.47
CA ASP A 303 -4.10 13.06 26.85
C ASP A 303 -3.72 11.58 26.97
N LEU A 304 -4.24 10.73 26.09
CA LEU A 304 -3.94 9.31 26.06
C LEU A 304 -2.46 9.06 25.73
N LYS A 305 -1.88 9.84 24.80
CA LYS A 305 -0.45 9.77 24.46
C LYS A 305 0.42 10.13 25.67
N ARG A 306 0.07 11.17 26.44
CA ARG A 306 0.76 11.54 27.69
C ARG A 306 0.71 10.43 28.73
N LYS A 307 -0.44 9.74 28.83
CA LYS A 307 -0.64 8.59 29.72
C LYS A 307 -0.02 7.29 29.19
N LYS A 308 0.56 7.29 27.99
CA LYS A 308 1.05 6.10 27.26
C LYS A 308 -0.03 5.02 27.10
N ASP A 309 -1.30 5.44 26.97
CA ASP A 309 -2.43 4.54 26.81
C ASP A 309 -2.54 4.09 25.33
N PRO A 310 -2.52 2.77 25.02
CA PRO A 310 -2.66 2.27 23.66
C PRO A 310 -3.98 2.68 22.99
N LYS A 311 -5.02 3.05 23.76
CA LYS A 311 -6.29 3.58 23.25
C LYS A 311 -6.16 4.87 22.44
N GLN A 312 -5.00 5.53 22.43
CA GLN A 312 -4.76 6.68 21.53
C GLN A 312 -4.81 6.30 20.04
N ALA A 313 -4.54 5.03 19.69
CA ALA A 313 -4.41 4.58 18.31
C ALA A 313 -5.71 4.77 17.47
N PRO A 314 -6.90 4.36 17.94
CA PRO A 314 -8.18 4.68 17.30
C PRO A 314 -8.36 6.17 16.97
N TYR A 315 -8.06 7.06 17.91
CA TYR A 315 -8.20 8.51 17.71
C TYR A 315 -7.24 9.02 16.61
N LYS A 316 -6.00 8.51 16.57
CA LYS A 316 -5.04 8.82 15.49
C LYS A 316 -5.60 8.42 14.12
N ILE A 317 -6.30 7.29 14.02
CA ILE A 317 -6.89 6.83 12.76
C ILE A 317 -7.97 7.81 12.29
N VAL A 318 -8.84 8.27 13.19
CA VAL A 318 -9.89 9.24 12.83
C VAL A 318 -9.28 10.53 12.27
N LEU A 319 -8.29 11.08 12.97
CA LEU A 319 -7.58 12.29 12.54
C LEU A 319 -6.93 12.10 11.15
N ASN A 320 -6.13 11.06 10.98
CA ASN A 320 -5.34 10.87 9.75
C ASN A 320 -6.19 10.48 8.53
N SER A 321 -7.31 9.78 8.73
CA SER A 321 -8.17 9.34 7.62
C SER A 321 -9.13 10.43 7.11
N THR A 322 -9.34 11.50 7.88
CA THR A 322 -10.31 12.56 7.56
C THR A 322 -9.95 13.30 6.27
N TYR A 323 -8.69 13.70 6.08
CA TYR A 323 -8.24 14.36 4.85
C TYR A 323 -8.50 13.51 3.59
N GLY A 324 -8.11 12.24 3.63
CA GLY A 324 -8.35 11.33 2.49
C GLY A 324 -9.84 11.13 2.21
N ALA A 325 -10.66 11.05 3.26
CA ALA A 325 -12.11 10.93 3.14
C ALA A 325 -12.76 12.15 2.49
N MET A 326 -12.22 13.35 2.68
CA MET A 326 -12.71 14.58 2.04
C MET A 326 -12.52 14.60 0.51
N LYS A 327 -11.62 13.75 -0.02
CA LYS A 327 -11.39 13.60 -1.46
C LYS A 327 -12.24 12.50 -2.11
N ASP A 328 -12.86 11.64 -1.31
CA ASP A 328 -13.68 10.51 -1.79
C ASP A 328 -15.14 10.92 -1.95
N GLN A 329 -15.60 11.11 -3.21
CA GLN A 329 -16.97 11.49 -3.56
C GLN A 329 -18.08 10.59 -2.99
N TYR A 330 -17.74 9.36 -2.58
CA TYR A 330 -18.69 8.41 -1.99
C TYR A 330 -18.74 8.50 -0.47
N ASN A 331 -17.78 9.16 0.17
CA ASN A 331 -17.70 9.31 1.62
C ASN A 331 -18.56 10.50 2.11
N PRO A 332 -19.25 10.40 3.26
CA PRO A 332 -19.98 11.53 3.84
C PRO A 332 -19.12 12.76 4.16
N LEU A 333 -17.81 12.59 4.38
CA LEU A 333 -16.86 13.70 4.59
C LEU A 333 -16.48 14.44 3.30
N TYR A 334 -16.94 14.00 2.12
CA TYR A 334 -16.54 14.60 0.84
C TYR A 334 -16.75 16.11 0.81
N ASP A 335 -15.64 16.83 0.69
CA ASP A 335 -15.60 18.28 0.61
C ASP A 335 -14.30 18.67 -0.12
N PRO A 336 -14.32 18.70 -1.47
CA PRO A 336 -13.11 18.89 -2.27
C PRO A 336 -12.50 20.29 -2.06
N LEU A 337 -13.30 21.32 -1.78
CA LEU A 337 -12.79 22.66 -1.43
C LEU A 337 -11.91 22.59 -0.18
N MET A 338 -12.43 22.02 0.90
CA MET A 338 -11.68 21.94 2.14
C MET A 338 -10.45 21.03 2.00
N ALA A 339 -10.53 19.96 1.21
CA ALA A 339 -9.37 19.13 0.90
C ALA A 339 -8.29 19.91 0.12
N ASN A 340 -8.70 20.71 -0.87
CA ASN A 340 -7.79 21.56 -1.63
C ASN A 340 -7.15 22.64 -0.74
N ASN A 341 -7.92 23.27 0.16
CA ASN A 341 -7.40 24.24 1.13
C ASN A 341 -6.35 23.62 2.07
N VAL A 342 -6.60 22.40 2.59
CA VAL A 342 -5.62 21.67 3.41
C VAL A 342 -4.32 21.42 2.64
N CYS A 343 -4.42 20.95 1.39
CA CYS A 343 -3.26 20.67 0.55
C CYS A 343 -2.48 21.93 0.18
N LEU A 344 -3.20 23.00 -0.20
CA LEU A 344 -2.66 24.31 -0.55
C LEU A 344 -1.92 24.94 0.64
N ALA A 345 -2.55 24.94 1.81
CA ALA A 345 -1.96 25.47 3.03
C ALA A 345 -0.68 24.72 3.40
N GLY A 346 -0.70 23.38 3.40
CA GLY A 346 0.46 22.58 3.76
C GLY A 346 1.66 22.89 2.88
N GLN A 347 1.46 22.97 1.56
CA GLN A 347 2.57 23.20 0.65
C GLN A 347 3.10 24.63 0.63
N LEU A 348 2.23 25.63 0.78
CA LEU A 348 2.67 27.03 0.82
C LEU A 348 3.31 27.38 2.16
N LEU A 349 2.82 26.84 3.28
CA LEU A 349 3.44 27.06 4.58
C LEU A 349 4.82 26.39 4.68
N LEU A 350 5.02 25.23 4.06
CA LEU A 350 6.36 24.63 3.92
C LEU A 350 7.28 25.45 3.01
N LEU A 351 6.77 25.99 1.90
CA LEU A 351 7.53 26.90 1.03
C LEU A 351 7.96 28.18 1.78
N ASP A 352 7.08 28.75 2.61
CA ASP A 352 7.39 29.86 3.52
C ASP A 352 8.56 29.48 4.45
N LEU A 353 8.51 28.31 5.09
CA LEU A 353 9.61 27.84 5.94
C LEU A 353 10.93 27.70 5.15
N ILE A 354 10.90 27.10 3.96
CA ILE A 354 12.07 26.96 3.07
C ILE A 354 12.69 28.34 2.79
N GLU A 355 11.88 29.33 2.43
CA GLU A 355 12.35 30.69 2.13
C GLU A 355 13.06 31.36 3.32
N LYS A 356 12.65 31.06 4.56
CA LYS A 356 13.27 31.65 5.75
C LYS A 356 14.57 30.96 6.17
N ILE A 357 14.71 29.66 5.90
CA ILE A 357 15.88 28.87 6.34
C ILE A 357 16.94 28.70 5.23
N GLU A 358 16.60 28.89 3.95
CA GLU A 358 17.54 28.73 2.83
C GLU A 358 18.84 29.57 2.92
N PRO A 359 18.93 30.73 3.62
CA PRO A 359 20.21 31.43 3.75
C PRO A 359 21.22 30.70 4.66
N TYR A 360 20.75 29.76 5.47
CA TYR A 360 21.53 29.11 6.54
C TYR A 360 21.75 27.62 6.29
N CYS A 361 21.16 27.07 5.22
CA CYS A 361 21.27 25.66 4.88
C CYS A 361 21.16 25.46 3.38
N LYS A 362 21.61 24.29 2.91
CA LYS A 362 21.35 23.85 1.54
C LYS A 362 20.22 22.84 1.56
N LEU A 363 19.09 23.19 0.94
CA LEU A 363 17.97 22.26 0.79
C LEU A 363 18.40 21.05 -0.06
N ILE A 364 18.05 19.85 0.40
CA ILE A 364 18.31 18.59 -0.29
C ILE A 364 17.00 18.03 -0.87
N GLN A 365 15.95 18.04 -0.06
CA GLN A 365 14.65 17.49 -0.41
C GLN A 365 13.54 18.13 0.42
N SER A 366 12.37 18.24 -0.19
CA SER A 366 11.11 18.63 0.43
C SER A 366 10.00 17.68 -0.05
N ASN A 367 9.19 17.18 0.88
CA ASN A 367 8.03 16.35 0.58
C ASN A 367 6.77 16.98 1.19
N THR A 368 5.68 16.22 1.30
CA THR A 368 4.38 16.71 1.79
C THR A 368 4.45 17.39 3.16
N ASP A 369 5.27 16.87 4.07
CA ASP A 369 5.31 17.26 5.48
C ASP A 369 6.70 17.53 6.04
N GLY A 370 7.78 17.26 5.29
CA GLY A 370 9.14 17.38 5.82
C GLY A 370 10.20 17.89 4.84
N LEU A 371 11.27 18.42 5.43
CA LEU A 371 12.42 19.04 4.79
C LEU A 371 13.71 18.34 5.21
N PHE A 372 14.62 18.18 4.26
CA PHE A 372 15.95 17.62 4.46
C PHE A 372 16.94 18.67 3.99
N MET A 373 17.88 19.06 4.85
CA MET A 373 18.84 20.12 4.57
C MET A 373 20.24 19.76 5.04
N LYS A 374 21.24 20.18 4.26
CA LYS A 374 22.64 20.13 4.65
C LYS A 374 22.96 21.40 5.42
N VAL A 375 23.59 21.21 6.58
CA VAL A 375 24.06 22.30 7.43
C VAL A 375 25.58 22.19 7.55
N GLU A 376 26.29 23.31 7.46
CA GLU A 376 27.76 23.32 7.49
C GLU A 376 28.31 23.24 8.93
N LYS A 377 27.63 23.87 9.90
CA LYS A 377 28.08 23.96 11.30
C LYS A 377 26.96 23.62 12.27
N GLU A 378 27.31 23.02 13.41
CA GLU A 378 26.33 22.74 14.48
C GLU A 378 25.68 24.03 15.01
N SER A 379 26.41 25.15 15.03
CA SER A 379 25.86 26.46 15.45
C SER A 379 24.71 26.96 14.59
N ASP A 380 24.68 26.56 13.31
CA ASP A 380 23.63 27.01 12.39
C ASP A 380 22.32 26.23 12.63
N ILE A 381 22.38 25.06 13.30
CA ILE A 381 21.19 24.29 13.68
C ILE A 381 20.31 25.09 14.63
N ASP A 382 20.90 25.70 15.65
CA ASP A 382 20.15 26.48 16.65
C ASP A 382 19.51 27.71 16.01
N LEU A 383 20.24 28.41 15.13
CA LEU A 383 19.71 29.53 14.36
C LEU A 383 18.52 29.12 13.46
N ILE A 384 18.65 28.01 12.74
CA ILE A 384 17.56 27.47 11.91
C ILE A 384 16.33 27.14 12.77
N LYS A 385 16.53 26.52 13.93
CA LYS A 385 15.44 26.20 14.87
C LYS A 385 14.79 27.45 15.45
N ASP A 386 15.55 28.50 15.73
CA ASP A 386 15.02 29.78 16.22
C ASP A 386 14.16 30.48 15.15
N ILE A 387 14.61 30.49 13.90
CA ILE A 387 13.83 31.01 12.76
C ILE A 387 12.56 30.18 12.58
N ALA A 388 12.70 28.85 12.61
CA ALA A 388 11.57 27.95 12.54
C ALA A 388 10.61 28.15 13.72
N LYS A 389 11.08 28.61 14.89
CA LYS A 389 10.22 28.89 16.05
C LYS A 389 9.28 30.07 15.83
N GLU A 390 9.73 31.11 15.11
CA GLU A 390 8.84 32.19 14.64
C GLU A 390 7.76 31.60 13.74
N TRP A 391 8.16 30.76 12.78
CA TRP A 391 7.25 30.11 11.85
C TRP A 391 6.24 29.23 12.57
N GLU A 392 6.66 28.41 13.55
CA GLU A 392 5.77 27.57 14.35
C GLU A 392 4.74 28.42 15.10
N THR A 393 5.19 29.50 15.74
CA THR A 393 4.33 30.41 16.52
C THR A 393 3.32 31.11 15.62
N ARG A 394 3.77 31.63 14.48
CA ARG A 394 2.93 32.34 13.52
C ARG A 394 1.90 31.42 12.88
N THR A 395 2.32 30.23 12.46
CA THR A 395 1.48 29.28 11.71
C THR A 395 0.67 28.36 12.61
N ARG A 396 1.01 28.28 13.90
CA ARG A 396 0.43 27.38 14.90
C ARG A 396 0.69 25.90 14.60
N LEU A 397 1.76 25.62 13.87
CA LEU A 397 2.20 24.27 13.52
C LEU A 397 3.49 23.93 14.28
N ASP A 398 3.65 22.67 14.69
CA ASP A 398 4.85 22.20 15.39
C ASP A 398 5.75 21.39 14.46
N LEU A 399 7.07 21.51 14.62
CA LEU A 399 8.10 20.78 13.89
C LEU A 399 8.78 19.75 14.81
N GLU A 400 8.92 18.51 14.32
CA GLU A 400 9.77 17.48 14.90
C GLU A 400 11.11 17.47 14.15
N TRP A 401 12.23 17.48 14.89
CA TRP A 401 13.58 17.57 14.32
C TRP A 401 14.36 16.28 14.52
N ASP A 402 15.05 15.84 13.47
CA ASP A 402 16.00 14.72 13.49
C ASP A 402 17.34 15.19 12.89
N VAL A 403 18.46 14.59 13.33
CA VAL A 403 19.80 14.84 12.79
C VAL A 403 20.42 13.54 12.32
N TYR A 404 20.91 13.53 11.09
CA TYR A 404 21.59 12.40 10.45
C TYR A 404 23.01 12.78 10.03
N GLU A 405 23.86 11.78 9.81
CA GLU A 405 25.23 11.95 9.37
C GLU A 405 25.42 11.72 7.87
N LYS A 406 24.59 10.86 7.27
CA LYS A 406 24.74 10.47 5.86
C LYS A 406 23.40 10.41 5.15
N ILE A 407 23.42 10.75 3.87
CA ILE A 407 22.29 10.60 2.97
C ILE A 407 22.74 10.00 1.64
N TYR A 408 21.99 9.00 1.17
CA TYR A 408 22.05 8.47 -0.19
C TYR A 408 20.65 8.56 -0.80
N GLN A 409 20.47 9.37 -1.84
CA GLN A 409 19.17 9.69 -2.41
C GLN A 409 19.20 9.54 -3.93
N LYS A 410 18.29 8.75 -4.48
CA LYS A 410 18.03 8.69 -5.92
C LYS A 410 17.05 9.78 -6.34
N ASP A 411 15.95 9.91 -5.62
CA ASP A 411 14.85 10.89 -5.82
C ASP A 411 14.03 11.06 -4.53
N VAL A 412 12.99 11.92 -4.55
CA VAL A 412 12.16 12.29 -3.38
C VAL A 412 11.57 11.10 -2.60
N ASN A 413 11.38 9.96 -3.28
CA ASN A 413 10.76 8.77 -2.70
C ASN A 413 11.73 7.59 -2.58
N ASN A 414 13.02 7.80 -2.87
CA ASN A 414 14.04 6.75 -2.88
C ASN A 414 15.33 7.26 -2.21
N TYR A 415 15.44 7.05 -0.89
CA TYR A 415 16.59 7.49 -0.09
C TYR A 415 16.89 6.57 1.10
N ILE A 416 18.12 6.66 1.60
CA ILE A 416 18.61 6.10 2.87
C ILE A 416 19.28 7.23 3.64
N ILE A 417 18.92 7.40 4.91
CA ILE A 417 19.58 8.31 5.85
C ILE A 417 20.07 7.53 7.06
N ILE A 418 21.25 7.89 7.58
CA ILE A 418 21.96 7.16 8.64
C ILE A 418 22.32 8.14 9.75
N ASP A 419 22.03 7.80 11.00
CA ASP A 419 22.33 8.63 12.17
C ASP A 419 23.71 8.31 12.79
N LYS A 420 24.08 9.06 13.83
CA LYS A 420 25.37 8.89 14.54
C LYS A 420 25.52 7.50 15.18
N ASP A 421 24.39 6.85 15.51
CA ASP A 421 24.35 5.51 16.10
C ASP A 421 24.39 4.38 15.03
N GLN A 422 24.59 4.72 13.75
CA GLN A 422 24.50 3.80 12.61
C GLN A 422 23.12 3.17 12.42
N LYS A 423 22.05 3.76 13.00
CA LYS A 423 20.68 3.39 12.68
C LYS A 423 20.28 4.14 11.42
N TYR A 424 19.43 3.50 10.61
CA TYR A 424 19.01 4.07 9.33
C TYR A 424 17.49 4.15 9.19
N LYS A 425 17.03 5.16 8.45
CA LYS A 425 15.69 5.21 7.86
C LYS A 425 15.82 5.12 6.34
N SER A 426 14.89 4.42 5.69
CA SER A 426 14.88 4.28 4.23
C SER A 426 13.48 4.39 3.67
N LYS A 427 13.37 4.93 2.45
CA LYS A 427 12.14 5.03 1.66
C LYS A 427 12.46 4.65 0.23
N GLY A 428 11.55 3.94 -0.44
CA GLY A 428 11.69 3.57 -1.84
C GLY A 428 11.67 2.07 -2.10
N SER A 429 11.30 1.67 -3.31
CA SER A 429 11.03 0.26 -3.65
C SER A 429 12.25 -0.65 -3.53
N TYR A 430 13.46 -0.11 -3.73
CA TYR A 430 14.72 -0.86 -3.69
C TYR A 430 15.28 -1.04 -2.28
N VAL A 431 14.86 -0.20 -1.34
CA VAL A 431 15.44 -0.09 0.01
C VAL A 431 14.38 -0.18 1.11
N LYS A 432 13.13 -0.48 0.72
CA LYS A 432 12.02 -0.71 1.66
C LYS A 432 12.31 -1.94 2.51
N LYS A 433 11.89 -1.88 3.77
CA LYS A 433 11.83 -3.05 4.64
C LYS A 433 10.74 -3.99 4.11
N LEU A 434 11.13 -5.21 3.78
CA LEU A 434 10.24 -6.24 3.28
C LEU A 434 9.57 -6.96 4.46
N ASN A 435 8.41 -7.56 4.19
CA ASN A 435 7.70 -8.41 5.15
C ASN A 435 7.13 -9.63 4.40
N ASN A 436 6.55 -10.59 5.13
CA ASN A 436 6.07 -11.83 4.53
C ASN A 436 4.99 -11.65 3.44
N LEU A 437 4.30 -10.50 3.40
CA LEU A 437 3.27 -10.17 2.42
C LEU A 437 3.76 -9.24 1.30
N ASP A 438 5.05 -8.92 1.31
CA ASP A 438 5.76 -8.11 0.31
C ASP A 438 7.24 -8.52 0.35
N TYR A 439 7.54 -9.67 -0.26
CA TYR A 439 8.83 -10.37 -0.17
C TYR A 439 9.39 -10.69 -1.57
N ASP A 440 9.57 -9.64 -2.38
CA ASP A 440 10.05 -9.73 -3.77
C ASP A 440 11.52 -9.31 -3.87
N LEU A 441 12.39 -10.18 -4.39
CA LEU A 441 13.84 -10.00 -4.50
C LEU A 441 14.51 -9.52 -3.19
N PRO A 442 14.22 -10.16 -2.05
CA PRO A 442 14.69 -9.68 -0.74
C PRO A 442 16.21 -9.65 -0.61
N ILE A 443 16.94 -10.59 -1.21
CA ILE A 443 18.40 -10.60 -1.18
C ILE A 443 19.02 -9.33 -1.79
N VAL A 444 18.40 -8.79 -2.85
CA VAL A 444 18.87 -7.57 -3.52
C VAL A 444 18.67 -6.37 -2.61
N ASN A 445 17.49 -6.27 -1.96
CA ASN A 445 17.22 -5.21 -1.00
C ASN A 445 18.17 -5.29 0.21
N LYS A 446 18.41 -6.50 0.73
CA LYS A 446 19.34 -6.75 1.84
C LYS A 446 20.76 -6.32 1.48
N ALA A 447 21.29 -6.77 0.34
CA ALA A 447 22.62 -6.42 -0.14
C ALA A 447 22.79 -4.91 -0.33
N MET A 448 21.76 -4.21 -0.84
CA MET A 448 21.80 -2.75 -0.95
C MET A 448 21.87 -2.06 0.41
N ILE A 449 21.04 -2.47 1.38
CA ILE A 449 21.08 -1.89 2.73
C ILE A 449 22.43 -2.13 3.39
N GLU A 450 22.96 -3.35 3.33
CA GLU A 450 24.27 -3.69 3.92
C GLU A 450 25.42 -2.93 3.23
N TYR A 451 25.35 -2.72 1.93
CA TYR A 451 26.30 -1.87 1.21
C TYR A 451 26.30 -0.42 1.72
N PHE A 452 25.14 0.23 1.81
CA PHE A 452 25.07 1.64 2.21
C PHE A 452 25.30 1.86 3.71
N THR A 453 24.91 0.91 4.56
CA THR A 453 24.94 1.10 6.03
C THR A 453 26.16 0.47 6.70
N LYS A 454 26.76 -0.56 6.11
CA LYS A 454 27.87 -1.32 6.70
C LYS A 454 29.10 -1.41 5.80
N ALA A 455 29.06 -0.82 4.61
CA ALA A 455 30.10 -0.94 3.59
C ALA A 455 30.44 -2.39 3.19
N ILE A 456 29.49 -3.31 3.33
CA ILE A 456 29.65 -4.72 2.93
C ILE A 456 29.49 -4.82 1.40
N PRO A 457 30.44 -5.41 0.65
CA PRO A 457 30.28 -5.66 -0.77
C PRO A 457 29.05 -6.53 -1.06
N VAL A 458 28.29 -6.22 -2.11
CA VAL A 458 27.05 -6.96 -2.42
C VAL A 458 27.29 -8.45 -2.68
N GLU A 459 28.47 -8.79 -3.20
CA GLU A 459 28.92 -10.16 -3.43
C GLU A 459 28.95 -10.97 -2.14
N GLU A 460 29.38 -10.37 -1.02
CA GLU A 460 29.48 -11.07 0.26
C GLU A 460 28.10 -11.47 0.78
N THR A 461 27.15 -10.51 0.80
CA THR A 461 25.75 -10.76 1.21
C THR A 461 25.09 -11.82 0.32
N ILE A 462 25.23 -11.69 -1.00
CA ILE A 462 24.51 -12.54 -1.96
C ILE A 462 25.13 -13.95 -2.00
N ASN A 463 26.46 -14.06 -2.05
CA ASN A 463 27.12 -15.36 -2.08
C ASN A 463 26.98 -16.10 -0.74
N GLY A 464 26.94 -15.39 0.39
CA GLY A 464 26.71 -15.97 1.72
C GLY A 464 25.29 -16.49 1.97
N CYS A 465 24.31 -16.16 1.13
CA CYS A 465 22.92 -16.62 1.31
C CYS A 465 22.69 -18.02 0.74
N ASN A 466 22.04 -18.90 1.50
CA ASN A 466 21.69 -20.26 1.07
C ASN A 466 20.18 -20.57 1.16
N GLU A 467 19.33 -19.58 1.38
CA GLU A 467 17.88 -19.76 1.44
C GLU A 467 17.27 -19.39 0.09
N LEU A 468 16.58 -20.33 -0.58
CA LEU A 468 16.06 -20.10 -1.93
C LEU A 468 15.02 -18.96 -1.94
N ARG A 469 14.18 -18.86 -0.91
CA ARG A 469 13.17 -17.79 -0.77
C ARG A 469 13.78 -16.40 -0.87
N GLU A 470 15.04 -16.20 -0.47
CA GLU A 470 15.72 -14.90 -0.55
C GLU A 470 15.93 -14.42 -2.00
N PHE A 471 15.89 -15.33 -2.96
CA PHE A 471 16.15 -15.05 -4.38
C PHE A 471 14.87 -14.96 -5.22
N GLN A 472 13.70 -15.10 -4.60
CA GLN A 472 12.45 -15.21 -5.35
C GLN A 472 12.05 -13.90 -6.02
N LYS A 473 11.59 -14.01 -7.28
CA LYS A 473 10.83 -12.96 -7.96
C LYS A 473 9.37 -13.43 -8.10
N ILE A 474 8.43 -12.73 -7.47
CA ILE A 474 6.99 -13.02 -7.67
C ILE A 474 6.47 -12.17 -8.82
N SER A 475 5.87 -12.81 -9.82
CA SER A 475 5.33 -12.13 -11.00
C SER A 475 3.89 -12.58 -11.26
N LYS A 476 3.00 -11.63 -11.51
CA LYS A 476 1.59 -11.92 -11.85
C LYS A 476 1.27 -11.49 -13.27
N VAL A 477 0.70 -12.41 -14.04
CA VAL A 477 0.08 -12.14 -15.33
C VAL A 477 -1.33 -11.61 -15.10
N SER A 478 -1.59 -10.37 -15.53
CA SER A 478 -2.91 -9.74 -15.36
C SER A 478 -3.96 -10.39 -16.26
N ASN A 479 -5.25 -10.21 -15.93
CA ASN A 479 -6.38 -10.72 -16.72
C ASN A 479 -6.46 -10.18 -18.16
N LYS A 480 -5.67 -9.16 -18.52
CA LYS A 480 -5.53 -8.66 -19.90
C LYS A 480 -4.74 -9.60 -20.82
N TYR A 481 -4.13 -10.66 -20.27
CA TYR A 481 -3.35 -11.66 -20.98
C TYR A 481 -4.03 -13.02 -20.81
N MET A 482 -3.92 -13.85 -21.85
CA MET A 482 -4.56 -15.17 -21.90
C MET A 482 -3.90 -16.13 -20.92
N TYR A 483 -2.56 -16.28 -21.00
CA TYR A 483 -1.77 -17.19 -20.17
C TYR A 483 -0.28 -16.77 -20.12
N ALA A 484 0.49 -17.47 -19.28
CA ALA A 484 1.95 -17.36 -19.19
C ALA A 484 2.64 -18.50 -19.96
N LEU A 485 3.89 -18.27 -20.37
CA LEU A 485 4.77 -19.28 -20.97
C LEU A 485 6.09 -19.37 -20.21
N HIS A 486 6.68 -20.56 -20.15
CA HIS A 486 8.11 -20.77 -19.88
C HIS A 486 8.77 -21.32 -21.14
N GLY A 487 9.55 -20.49 -21.83
CA GLY A 487 9.92 -20.77 -23.22
C GLY A 487 8.67 -20.82 -24.11
N GLU A 488 8.37 -22.01 -24.63
CA GLU A 488 7.21 -22.28 -25.48
C GLU A 488 6.07 -22.99 -24.72
N ASP A 489 6.35 -23.48 -23.50
CA ASP A 489 5.41 -24.27 -22.72
C ASP A 489 4.39 -23.37 -22.01
N LYS A 490 3.10 -23.67 -22.22
CA LYS A 490 2.00 -22.98 -21.54
C LYS A 490 1.96 -23.37 -20.07
N LEU A 491 1.99 -22.36 -19.21
CA LEU A 491 1.88 -22.53 -17.77
C LEU A 491 0.41 -22.46 -17.33
N PRO A 492 -0.01 -23.32 -16.39
CA PRO A 492 -1.36 -23.27 -15.83
C PRO A 492 -1.54 -22.05 -14.90
N GLU A 493 -0.50 -21.63 -14.18
CA GLU A 493 -0.60 -20.54 -13.22
C GLU A 493 -0.43 -19.14 -13.84
N LYS A 494 -1.17 -18.17 -13.30
CA LYS A 494 -0.95 -16.74 -13.60
C LYS A 494 0.00 -16.05 -12.63
N VAL A 495 0.29 -16.65 -11.49
CA VAL A 495 1.30 -16.16 -10.54
C VAL A 495 2.49 -17.10 -10.56
N LEU A 496 3.67 -16.55 -10.84
CA LEU A 496 4.90 -17.30 -11.02
C LEU A 496 5.92 -16.89 -9.97
N ARG A 497 6.59 -17.89 -9.39
CA ARG A 497 7.82 -17.70 -8.61
C ARG A 497 9.02 -18.04 -9.48
N VAL A 498 9.78 -17.01 -9.82
CA VAL A 498 10.86 -17.07 -10.83
C VAL A 498 12.22 -16.85 -10.18
N PHE A 499 13.21 -17.63 -10.63
CA PHE A 499 14.60 -17.57 -10.18
C PHE A 499 15.55 -17.50 -11.36
N ALA A 500 16.68 -16.79 -11.23
CA ALA A 500 17.69 -16.77 -12.28
C ALA A 500 18.42 -18.12 -12.37
N SER A 501 18.63 -18.62 -13.59
CA SER A 501 19.31 -19.90 -13.83
C SER A 501 20.62 -19.69 -14.58
N LYS A 502 21.65 -20.44 -14.20
CA LYS A 502 22.93 -20.49 -14.92
C LYS A 502 22.95 -21.53 -16.05
N GLU A 503 21.96 -22.43 -16.08
CA GLU A 503 21.84 -23.46 -17.12
C GLU A 503 21.70 -22.83 -18.51
N GLU A 504 22.37 -23.41 -19.51
CA GLU A 504 22.41 -22.84 -20.86
C GLU A 504 21.09 -23.01 -21.62
N ASP A 505 20.37 -24.09 -21.34
CA ASP A 505 19.09 -24.45 -21.94
C ASP A 505 17.88 -23.77 -21.26
N ALA A 506 18.07 -23.21 -20.06
CA ALA A 506 17.02 -22.55 -19.30
C ALA A 506 16.39 -21.39 -20.09
N LYS A 507 15.05 -21.39 -20.12
CA LYS A 507 14.24 -20.43 -20.88
C LYS A 507 13.78 -19.27 -20.02
N GLY A 508 13.32 -18.20 -20.67
CA GLY A 508 12.67 -17.06 -20.02
C GLY A 508 11.18 -17.28 -19.81
N VAL A 509 10.55 -16.39 -19.04
CA VAL A 509 9.09 -16.37 -18.86
C VAL A 509 8.43 -15.25 -19.67
N PHE A 510 7.30 -15.57 -20.28
CA PHE A 510 6.56 -14.69 -21.18
C PHE A 510 5.06 -14.66 -20.84
N LYS A 511 4.37 -13.64 -21.34
CA LYS A 511 2.92 -13.45 -21.22
C LYS A 511 2.32 -13.24 -22.60
N VAL A 512 1.20 -13.90 -22.88
CA VAL A 512 0.57 -13.92 -24.19
C VAL A 512 -0.69 -13.06 -24.16
N LYS A 513 -0.72 -11.98 -24.96
CA LYS A 513 -1.88 -11.07 -25.02
C LYS A 513 -2.90 -11.54 -26.06
N THR A 514 -2.39 -11.91 -27.22
CA THR A 514 -3.07 -12.55 -28.36
C THR A 514 -2.10 -13.57 -28.92
N GLU A 515 -2.56 -14.49 -29.78
CA GLU A 515 -1.70 -15.56 -30.34
C GLU A 515 -0.40 -15.01 -30.96
N ASP A 516 -0.46 -13.85 -31.63
CA ASP A 516 0.71 -13.21 -32.25
C ASP A 516 1.50 -12.25 -31.33
N ARG A 517 1.06 -12.03 -30.09
CA ARG A 517 1.65 -11.01 -29.20
C ARG A 517 2.14 -11.62 -27.90
N ILE A 518 3.39 -12.07 -27.95
CA ILE A 518 4.15 -12.62 -26.83
C ILE A 518 5.11 -11.55 -26.30
N GLU A 519 5.04 -11.28 -25.00
CA GLU A 519 5.90 -10.29 -24.34
C GLU A 519 6.66 -10.95 -23.20
N LYS A 520 7.95 -10.66 -23.02
CA LYS A 520 8.68 -11.10 -21.83
C LYS A 520 8.05 -10.48 -20.58
N ILE A 521 7.91 -11.26 -19.51
CA ILE A 521 7.45 -10.71 -18.22
C ILE A 521 8.52 -9.73 -17.71
N GLY A 522 8.11 -8.49 -17.44
CA GLY A 522 9.03 -7.42 -17.04
C GLY A 522 9.82 -7.76 -15.77
N ASN A 523 11.07 -7.32 -15.70
CA ASN A 523 11.96 -7.51 -14.54
C ASN A 523 12.19 -8.98 -14.14
N THR A 524 12.10 -9.92 -15.09
CA THR A 524 12.48 -11.32 -14.91
C THR A 524 13.83 -11.63 -15.56
N PRO A 525 14.57 -12.65 -15.10
CA PRO A 525 15.80 -13.10 -15.74
C PRO A 525 15.58 -13.55 -17.20
N PRO A 526 16.57 -13.43 -18.09
CA PRO A 526 16.46 -13.97 -19.45
C PRO A 526 16.47 -15.51 -19.47
N ARG A 527 17.22 -16.12 -18.54
CA ARG A 527 17.24 -17.57 -18.29
C ARG A 527 16.78 -17.80 -16.86
N CYS A 528 15.71 -18.57 -16.67
CA CYS A 528 15.13 -18.81 -15.37
C CYS A 528 14.57 -20.21 -15.22
N PHE A 529 14.41 -20.61 -13.97
CA PHE A 529 13.56 -21.73 -13.58
C PHE A 529 12.40 -21.22 -12.72
N ILE A 530 11.34 -22.03 -12.66
CA ILE A 530 10.13 -21.75 -11.87
C ILE A 530 10.05 -22.78 -10.76
N ASN A 531 9.76 -22.35 -9.53
CA ASN A 531 9.42 -23.24 -8.43
C ASN A 531 8.21 -22.69 -7.67
N ASN A 532 7.02 -23.16 -8.05
CA ASN A 532 5.73 -22.78 -7.47
C ASN A 532 5.33 -23.67 -6.27
N ASP A 533 6.20 -24.58 -5.81
CA ASP A 533 5.97 -25.42 -4.62
C ASP A 533 6.26 -24.66 -3.31
N ASN A 534 6.23 -25.34 -2.16
CA ASN A 534 6.55 -24.74 -0.88
C ASN A 534 8.07 -24.70 -0.67
N ILE A 535 8.64 -23.49 -0.65
CA ILE A 535 10.08 -23.27 -0.59
C ILE A 535 10.58 -22.69 0.74
N LYS A 536 9.73 -22.65 1.78
CA LYS A 536 10.02 -21.94 3.05
C LYS A 536 11.36 -22.32 3.67
N ASN A 537 11.79 -23.57 3.50
CA ASN A 537 13.05 -24.11 4.04
C ASN A 537 13.95 -24.68 2.94
N GLU A 538 13.71 -24.35 1.67
CA GLU A 538 14.52 -24.84 0.57
C GLU A 538 15.86 -24.10 0.48
N LYS A 539 16.91 -24.88 0.21
CA LYS A 539 18.25 -24.34 -0.02
C LYS A 539 18.43 -23.88 -1.45
N VAL A 540 19.37 -22.98 -1.67
CA VAL A 540 19.76 -22.56 -3.01
C VAL A 540 20.28 -23.77 -3.80
N PRO A 541 19.72 -24.07 -4.99
CA PRO A 541 20.25 -25.11 -5.85
C PRO A 541 21.52 -24.64 -6.56
N ASP A 542 22.38 -25.58 -6.95
CA ASP A 542 23.66 -25.27 -7.62
C ASP A 542 23.48 -24.47 -8.90
N TYR A 543 22.35 -24.64 -9.60
CA TYR A 543 22.04 -23.96 -10.86
C TYR A 543 21.44 -22.56 -10.71
N LEU A 544 21.26 -22.04 -9.49
CA LEU A 544 20.86 -20.65 -9.29
C LEU A 544 21.99 -19.69 -9.75
N ASP A 545 21.64 -18.75 -10.62
CA ASP A 545 22.56 -17.70 -11.05
C ASP A 545 22.60 -16.55 -10.02
N LYS A 546 23.51 -16.64 -9.05
CA LYS A 546 23.74 -15.56 -8.07
C LYS A 546 24.30 -14.28 -8.69
N GLU A 547 25.04 -14.39 -9.79
CA GLU A 547 25.65 -13.24 -10.48
C GLU A 547 24.58 -12.30 -11.04
N TYR A 548 23.47 -12.84 -11.54
CA TYR A 548 22.30 -12.04 -11.94
C TYR A 548 21.83 -11.09 -10.84
N TYR A 549 21.78 -11.56 -9.59
CA TYR A 549 21.33 -10.76 -8.45
C TYR A 549 22.39 -9.75 -8.00
N ILE A 550 23.67 -10.11 -8.08
CA ILE A 550 24.82 -9.21 -7.83
C ILE A 550 24.77 -8.03 -8.80
N GLU A 551 24.64 -8.30 -10.10
CA GLU A 551 24.56 -7.28 -11.13
C GLU A 551 23.29 -6.41 -10.99
N MET A 552 22.19 -7.01 -10.55
CA MET A 552 20.98 -6.25 -10.22
C MET A 552 21.20 -5.29 -9.05
N ALA A 553 21.84 -5.76 -7.97
CA ALA A 553 22.14 -4.95 -6.79
C ALA A 553 23.08 -3.79 -7.15
N LYS A 554 24.18 -4.07 -7.86
CA LYS A 554 25.12 -3.05 -8.37
C LYS A 554 24.43 -2.01 -9.24
N LYS A 555 23.56 -2.43 -10.17
CA LYS A 555 22.79 -1.51 -11.00
C LYS A 555 21.91 -0.59 -10.15
N ARG A 556 21.22 -1.13 -9.15
CA ARG A 556 20.37 -0.33 -8.26
C ARG A 556 21.18 0.60 -7.36
N ILE A 557 22.37 0.19 -6.89
CA ILE A 557 23.30 1.08 -6.16
C ILE A 557 23.77 2.22 -7.06
N ASN A 558 24.14 1.93 -8.30
CA ASN A 558 24.58 2.95 -9.26
C ASN A 558 23.48 3.99 -9.56
N ASP A 559 22.20 3.60 -9.51
CA ASP A 559 21.09 4.56 -9.62
C ASP A 559 21.11 5.61 -8.49
N TYR A 560 21.53 5.24 -7.26
CA TYR A 560 21.67 6.16 -6.13
C TYR A 560 22.96 6.97 -6.21
N LEU A 561 24.06 6.34 -6.64
CA LEU A 561 25.37 7.00 -6.75
C LEU A 561 25.51 7.87 -8.01
N GLY A 562 24.51 7.86 -8.90
CA GLY A 562 24.51 8.59 -10.16
C GLY A 562 25.51 8.06 -11.20
N ILE A 563 26.01 6.84 -11.05
CA ILE A 563 26.98 6.23 -11.95
C ILE A 563 26.24 5.69 -13.18
N SER A 564 26.52 6.25 -14.36
CA SER A 564 25.90 5.81 -15.61
C SER A 564 26.46 4.45 -16.06
N ASN A 565 25.63 3.40 -16.05
CA ASN A 565 25.91 2.11 -16.69
C ASN A 565 25.85 2.22 -18.23
N ARG A 566 26.72 3.03 -18.85
CA ARG A 566 26.93 2.96 -20.30
C ARG A 566 27.77 1.71 -20.58
N LYS A 567 27.11 0.59 -20.86
CA LYS A 567 27.73 -0.45 -21.71
C LYS A 567 28.11 0.27 -23.00
N LYS A 568 29.42 0.43 -23.26
CA LYS A 568 29.92 0.82 -24.59
C LYS A 568 29.27 -0.14 -25.58
N LYS A 569 28.26 0.31 -26.33
CA LYS A 569 27.86 -0.38 -27.55
C LYS A 569 29.12 -0.32 -28.42
N ALA A 570 29.82 -1.45 -28.55
CA ALA A 570 30.83 -1.60 -29.57
C ALA A 570 30.16 -1.19 -30.89
N LYS A 571 30.65 -0.11 -31.50
CA LYS A 571 30.30 0.22 -32.87
C LYS A 571 30.65 -1.03 -33.69
N LYS A 572 29.64 -1.70 -34.23
CA LYS A 572 29.87 -2.54 -35.40
C LYS A 572 30.28 -1.58 -36.50
N GLU A 573 31.59 -1.54 -36.78
CA GLU A 573 32.08 -0.98 -38.02
C GLU A 573 31.45 -1.79 -39.16
N LYS A 574 30.97 -1.05 -40.16
CA LYS A 574 30.32 -1.58 -41.37
C LYS A 574 31.34 -2.13 -42.33
#